data_AF-A0A925XKB6-F1
#
_entry.id   AF-A0A925XKB6-F1
#
_cell.length_a   1.000
_cell.length_b   1.000
_cell.length_c   1.000
_cell.angle_alpha   90.00
_cell.angle_beta   90.00
_cell.angle_gamma   90.00
#
_symmetry.space_group_name_H-M   'P 1'
#
loop_
_entity.id
_entity.type
_entity.pdbx_description
1 polymer ?
#
loop_
_entity_poly.entity_id
_entity_poly.type
_entity_poly.pdbx_seq_one_letter_code
_entity_poly.pdbx_strand_id
1 'polypeptide(L)'
;MAESKSLDVFNRRILPIMNSVKPSSCAECHLSGVDLKDYIRADQAETFAALVKGGMIDAKQPQKSKLLEFISRAPAKPTIVSADVRKEELAAFTAWIEEAVRDPELLKAKASSEKLGPKVPVEVVRHARNDRVLASFIDNVWVEATRCAACHSPLLNQKQVKEFGERVSWMKPDDPAATLKHLVEAGLIDTDEPTQSMILQKPTMQVKHGGGIKMVVGDRSYKQFRKFLEDYAAMSAGKYKTAKELPKPDAEVSRVSEVWFKLTDVPESFDKQLLQVDVYRQDTRTKSGWTKDRWATSDRQVFGKGKLWQHSLSLTAPRDSARAKELLAQPTLPPGKYLVRIYVDRTGRLEKDWQAELGDRDFVGQVEIDSRWPGGYGSMTAAKFPAR
;
A
#
# COMPACT_ATOMS: atom_id res chain seq x y z
N MET A 1 50.89 -4.49 22.00
CA MET A 1 50.83 -4.62 20.54
C MET A 1 50.15 -3.37 20.02
N ALA A 2 50.71 -2.70 19.01
CA ALA A 2 50.04 -1.53 18.43
C ALA A 2 48.70 -1.96 17.84
N GLU A 3 47.64 -1.22 18.12
CA GLU A 3 46.31 -1.41 17.53
C GLU A 3 46.45 -1.29 16.01
N SER A 4 45.90 -2.23 15.23
CA SER A 4 46.02 -2.17 13.78
C SER A 4 45.21 -1.00 13.24
N LYS A 5 45.67 -0.37 12.16
CA LYS A 5 44.98 0.80 11.57
C LYS A 5 43.53 0.47 11.15
N SER A 6 43.27 -0.78 10.74
CA SER A 6 41.93 -1.31 10.45
C SER A 6 41.03 -1.31 11.69
N LEU A 7 41.57 -1.72 12.86
CA LEU A 7 40.86 -1.73 14.13
C LEU A 7 40.50 -0.31 14.59
N ASP A 8 41.44 0.62 14.47
CA ASP A 8 41.22 2.04 14.80
C ASP A 8 40.07 2.63 13.97
N VAL A 9 40.05 2.36 12.66
CA VAL A 9 38.98 2.83 11.77
C VAL A 9 37.65 2.15 12.10
N PHE A 10 37.65 0.84 12.37
CA PHE A 10 36.45 0.11 12.76
C PHE A 10 35.82 0.69 14.03
N ASN A 11 36.63 0.87 15.08
CA ASN A 11 36.18 1.36 16.38
C ASN A 11 35.64 2.80 16.29
N ARG A 12 36.29 3.65 15.50
CA ARG A 12 35.91 5.08 15.39
C ARG A 12 34.77 5.35 14.41
N ARG A 13 34.57 4.50 13.38
CA ARG A 13 33.66 4.81 12.27
C ARG A 13 32.59 3.75 12.01
N ILE A 14 32.84 2.48 12.31
CA ILE A 14 31.88 1.39 12.06
C ILE A 14 31.06 1.07 13.31
N LEU A 15 31.70 0.93 14.48
CA LEU A 15 30.97 0.69 15.74
C LEU A 15 29.92 1.76 16.07
N PRO A 16 30.14 3.07 15.80
CA PRO A 16 29.08 4.07 16.00
C PRO A 16 27.84 3.83 15.14
N ILE A 17 27.99 3.29 13.93
CA ILE A 17 26.86 2.92 13.05
C ILE A 17 26.08 1.76 13.69
N MET A 18 26.79 0.74 14.19
CA MET A 18 26.16 -0.40 14.86
C MET A 18 25.33 0.01 16.08
N ASN A 19 25.82 0.98 16.84
CA ASN A 19 25.17 1.48 18.06
C ASN A 19 24.20 2.63 17.83
N SER A 20 24.05 3.10 16.58
CA SER A 20 23.16 4.20 16.24
C SER A 20 21.70 3.80 16.42
N VAL A 21 20.94 4.66 17.08
CA VAL A 21 19.47 4.59 17.12
C VAL A 21 18.83 5.23 15.89
N LYS A 22 19.59 5.98 15.10
CA LYS A 22 19.11 6.61 13.86
C LYS A 22 19.03 5.57 12.73
N PRO A 23 18.04 5.66 11.84
CA PRO A 23 17.97 4.81 10.66
C PRO A 23 19.20 4.96 9.77
N SER A 24 19.67 3.86 9.20
CA SER A 24 20.78 3.86 8.23
C SER A 24 20.31 4.21 6.81
N SER A 25 21.24 4.38 5.86
CA SER A 25 20.89 4.53 4.42
C SER A 25 20.04 3.38 3.86
N CYS A 26 20.07 2.20 4.48
CA CYS A 26 19.24 1.07 4.06
C CYS A 26 17.74 1.34 4.27
N ALA A 27 17.38 2.17 5.25
CA ALA A 27 16.00 2.56 5.54
C ALA A 27 15.38 3.46 4.44
N GLU A 28 16.20 4.01 3.54
CA GLU A 28 15.69 4.79 2.42
C GLU A 28 14.97 3.95 1.36
N CYS A 29 15.36 2.67 1.25
CA CYS A 29 14.78 1.72 0.32
C CYS A 29 13.83 0.73 1.02
N HIS A 30 13.98 0.53 2.33
CA HIS A 30 13.23 -0.43 3.12
C HIS A 30 12.55 0.24 4.31
N LEU A 31 11.23 0.10 4.41
CA LEU A 31 10.47 0.57 5.56
C LEU A 31 10.88 -0.16 6.85
N SER A 32 11.20 -1.46 6.74
CA SER A 32 11.70 -2.27 7.87
C SER A 32 12.44 -3.52 7.40
N GLY A 33 13.01 -4.24 8.38
CA GLY A 33 13.63 -5.56 8.17
C GLY A 33 15.03 -5.54 7.56
N VAL A 34 15.56 -4.36 7.20
CA VAL A 34 16.94 -4.18 6.72
C VAL A 34 17.53 -2.95 7.39
N ASP A 35 18.66 -3.14 8.08
CA ASP A 35 19.46 -2.07 8.64
C ASP A 35 20.95 -2.33 8.32
N LEU A 36 21.74 -1.27 8.25
CA LEU A 36 23.18 -1.40 7.99
C LEU A 36 23.89 -2.12 9.15
N LYS A 37 23.38 -1.97 10.38
CA LYS A 37 23.91 -2.71 11.55
C LYS A 37 23.73 -4.21 11.47
N ASP A 38 22.80 -4.72 10.66
CA ASP A 38 22.64 -6.16 10.44
C ASP A 38 23.84 -6.78 9.70
N TYR A 39 24.72 -5.92 9.17
CA TYR A 39 25.97 -6.28 8.49
C TYR A 39 27.21 -6.07 9.36
N ILE A 40 27.05 -5.70 10.63
CA ILE A 40 28.12 -5.47 11.59
C ILE A 40 28.02 -6.51 12.72
N ARG A 41 29.14 -7.13 13.08
CA ARG A 41 29.23 -8.11 14.18
C ARG A 41 29.96 -7.50 15.37
N ALA A 42 30.09 -8.27 16.45
CA ALA A 42 30.65 -7.80 17.72
C ALA A 42 32.07 -7.22 17.61
N ASP A 43 32.87 -7.72 16.66
CA ASP A 43 34.22 -7.23 16.39
C ASP A 43 34.53 -7.17 14.89
N GLN A 44 35.65 -6.53 14.53
CA GLN A 44 36.04 -6.36 13.13
C GLN A 44 36.42 -7.66 12.42
N ALA A 45 36.96 -8.65 13.13
CA ALA A 45 37.46 -9.88 12.53
C ALA A 45 36.28 -10.73 12.06
N GLU A 46 35.28 -10.89 12.92
CA GLU A 46 34.04 -11.57 12.59
C GLU A 46 33.25 -10.78 11.54
N THR A 47 33.20 -9.44 11.64
CA THR A 47 32.51 -8.60 10.65
C THR A 47 33.13 -8.75 9.26
N PHE A 48 34.45 -8.59 9.16
CA PHE A 48 35.17 -8.68 7.89
C PHE A 48 35.06 -10.07 7.28
N ALA A 49 35.34 -11.11 8.06
CA ALA A 49 35.28 -12.49 7.57
C ALA A 49 33.86 -12.86 7.10
N ALA A 50 32.81 -12.44 7.83
CA ALA A 50 31.43 -12.70 7.46
C ALA A 50 31.03 -11.96 6.17
N LEU A 51 31.45 -10.71 6.02
CA LEU A 51 31.19 -9.91 4.81
C LEU A 51 31.91 -10.47 3.58
N VAL A 52 33.16 -10.94 3.71
CA VAL A 52 33.90 -11.60 2.63
C VAL A 52 33.23 -12.93 2.26
N LYS A 53 32.94 -13.79 3.25
CA LYS A 53 32.26 -15.07 3.04
C LYS A 53 30.89 -14.91 2.39
N GLY A 54 30.17 -13.83 2.74
CA GLY A 54 28.87 -13.47 2.16
C GLY A 54 28.95 -12.79 0.79
N GLY A 55 30.15 -12.57 0.24
CA GLY A 55 30.35 -11.87 -1.04
C GLY A 55 29.96 -10.39 -1.01
N MET A 56 29.95 -9.77 0.17
CA MET A 56 29.65 -8.35 0.35
C MET A 56 30.91 -7.47 0.25
N ILE A 57 32.07 -8.00 0.68
CA ILE A 57 33.38 -7.40 0.47
C ILE A 57 34.14 -8.21 -0.59
N ASP A 58 34.69 -7.51 -1.58
CA ASP A 58 35.67 -8.07 -2.51
C ASP A 58 37.07 -7.76 -2.00
N ALA A 59 37.75 -8.76 -1.40
CA ALA A 59 39.09 -8.57 -0.84
C ALA A 59 40.17 -8.26 -1.90
N LYS A 60 39.93 -8.59 -3.18
CA LYS A 60 40.85 -8.31 -4.28
C LYS A 60 40.60 -6.93 -4.88
N GLN A 61 39.34 -6.51 -4.94
CA GLN A 61 38.91 -5.23 -5.47
C GLN A 61 38.03 -4.51 -4.43
N PRO A 62 38.61 -4.01 -3.32
CA PRO A 62 37.85 -3.46 -2.19
C PRO A 62 36.85 -2.38 -2.59
N GLN A 63 37.20 -1.54 -3.57
CA GLN A 63 36.35 -0.48 -4.11
C GLN A 63 35.14 -0.98 -4.92
N LYS A 64 35.14 -2.24 -5.35
CA LYS A 64 34.02 -2.90 -6.04
C LYS A 64 33.18 -3.77 -5.10
N SER A 65 33.39 -3.65 -3.79
CA SER A 65 32.61 -4.37 -2.79
C SER A 65 31.13 -4.05 -2.93
N LYS A 66 30.30 -5.10 -3.01
CA LYS A 66 28.85 -5.00 -3.14
C LYS A 66 28.20 -4.20 -2.00
N LEU A 67 28.78 -4.24 -0.79
CA LEU A 67 28.32 -3.43 0.33
C LEU A 67 28.41 -1.92 0.02
N LEU A 68 29.53 -1.47 -0.57
CA LEU A 68 29.71 -0.07 -0.96
C LEU A 68 28.74 0.33 -2.07
N GLU A 69 28.52 -0.56 -3.04
CA GLU A 69 27.48 -0.38 -4.06
C GLU A 69 26.10 -0.21 -3.41
N PHE A 70 25.76 -1.02 -2.41
CA PHE A 70 24.45 -0.96 -1.75
C PHE A 70 24.29 0.31 -0.92
N ILE A 71 25.29 0.71 -0.14
CA ILE A 71 25.25 1.94 0.65
C ILE A 71 25.14 3.16 -0.29
N SER A 72 25.89 3.17 -1.39
CA SER A 72 25.87 4.30 -2.35
C SER A 72 24.57 4.46 -3.13
N ARG A 73 23.69 3.44 -3.17
CA ARG A 73 22.40 3.54 -3.86
C ARG A 73 21.54 4.61 -3.21
N ALA A 74 21.04 5.51 -4.04
CA ALA A 74 20.06 6.52 -3.65
C ALA A 74 18.72 6.25 -4.35
N PRO A 75 17.59 6.44 -3.65
CA PRO A 75 16.30 6.50 -4.33
C PRO A 75 16.23 7.74 -5.23
N ALA A 76 15.39 7.69 -6.26
CA ALA A 76 15.21 8.82 -7.19
C ALA A 76 14.72 10.10 -6.50
N LYS A 77 14.05 9.97 -5.35
CA LYS A 77 13.66 11.08 -4.46
C LYS A 77 14.19 10.80 -3.05
N PRO A 78 15.00 11.68 -2.44
CA PRO A 78 15.50 11.50 -1.08
C PRO A 78 14.37 11.39 -0.04
N THR A 79 14.54 10.54 0.97
CA THR A 79 13.55 10.29 2.02
C THR A 79 14.01 10.82 3.39
N ILE A 80 13.68 10.12 4.49
CA ILE A 80 13.89 10.55 5.90
C ILE A 80 15.38 10.62 6.26
N VAL A 81 16.22 9.84 5.58
CA VAL A 81 17.67 9.83 5.77
C VAL A 81 18.30 10.80 4.77
N SER A 82 19.14 11.72 5.26
CA SER A 82 19.78 12.71 4.41
C SER A 82 20.88 12.08 3.56
N ALA A 83 21.15 12.68 2.40
CA ALA A 83 22.31 12.31 1.58
C ALA A 83 23.63 12.32 2.38
N ASP A 84 23.69 13.09 3.46
CA ASP A 84 24.84 13.18 4.36
C ASP A 84 25.07 11.87 5.14
N VAL A 85 24.02 11.25 5.70
CA VAL A 85 24.16 9.96 6.41
C VAL A 85 24.71 8.89 5.47
N ARG A 86 24.16 8.78 4.26
CA ARG A 86 24.67 7.85 3.25
C ARG A 86 26.14 8.12 2.91
N LYS A 87 26.51 9.39 2.74
CA LYS A 87 27.88 9.81 2.44
C LYS A 87 28.82 9.45 3.58
N GLU A 88 28.40 9.66 4.82
CA GLU A 88 29.16 9.32 6.03
C GLU A 88 29.35 7.80 6.16
N GLU A 89 28.27 7.03 6.02
CA GLU A 89 28.30 5.56 6.04
C GLU A 89 29.19 5.00 4.93
N LEU A 90 29.04 5.51 3.70
CA LEU A 90 29.86 5.09 2.56
C LEU A 90 31.34 5.39 2.84
N ALA A 91 31.66 6.61 3.30
CA ALA A 91 33.02 6.99 3.61
C ALA A 91 33.60 6.16 4.76
N ALA A 92 32.78 5.75 5.73
CA ALA A 92 33.20 4.92 6.86
C ALA A 92 33.56 3.51 6.39
N PHE A 93 32.65 2.86 5.65
CA PHE A 93 32.87 1.52 5.12
C PHE A 93 34.00 1.48 4.09
N THR A 94 34.10 2.46 3.19
CA THR A 94 35.22 2.52 2.24
C THR A 94 36.56 2.54 2.97
N ALA A 95 36.73 3.49 3.90
CA ALA A 95 38.00 3.62 4.63
C ALA A 95 38.33 2.36 5.45
N TRP A 96 37.33 1.76 6.09
CA TRP A 96 37.55 0.54 6.85
C TRP A 96 37.91 -0.65 5.95
N ILE A 97 37.19 -0.87 4.86
CA ILE A 97 37.43 -1.99 3.94
C ILE A 97 38.84 -1.89 3.33
N GLU A 98 39.28 -0.69 2.92
CA GLU A 98 40.61 -0.48 2.36
C GLU A 98 41.75 -0.85 3.32
N GLU A 99 41.59 -0.55 4.61
CA GLU A 99 42.57 -0.93 5.63
C GLU A 99 42.43 -2.41 6.02
N ALA A 100 41.21 -2.92 6.08
CA ALA A 100 40.94 -4.30 6.49
C ALA A 100 41.51 -5.32 5.49
N VAL A 101 41.42 -5.07 4.18
CA VAL A 101 42.01 -5.97 3.16
C VAL A 101 43.54 -5.97 3.15
N ARG A 102 44.18 -5.01 3.83
CA ARG A 102 45.65 -4.96 4.01
C ARG A 102 46.11 -5.64 5.30
N ASP A 103 45.19 -5.99 6.19
CA ASP A 103 45.49 -6.63 7.47
C ASP A 103 45.56 -8.16 7.31
N PRO A 104 46.76 -8.78 7.44
CA PRO A 104 46.92 -10.21 7.23
C PRO A 104 46.13 -11.07 8.22
N GLU A 105 45.83 -10.56 9.42
CA GLU A 105 45.09 -11.30 10.42
C GLU A 105 43.60 -11.34 10.09
N LEU A 106 43.04 -10.25 9.55
CA LEU A 106 41.66 -10.22 9.06
C LEU A 106 41.45 -11.11 7.83
N LEU A 107 42.44 -11.17 6.92
CA LEU A 107 42.37 -12.07 5.76
C LEU A 107 42.39 -13.56 6.14
N LYS A 108 42.97 -13.91 7.30
CA LYS A 108 42.97 -15.28 7.85
C LYS A 108 41.75 -15.57 8.74
N ALA A 109 41.04 -14.53 9.17
CA ALA A 109 39.89 -14.67 10.05
C ALA A 109 38.80 -15.54 9.40
N LYS A 110 38.12 -16.33 10.23
CA LYS A 110 37.05 -17.23 9.79
C LYS A 110 35.74 -16.76 10.41
N ALA A 111 34.76 -16.53 9.55
CA ALA A 111 33.42 -16.19 10.00
C ALA A 111 32.76 -17.40 10.66
N SER A 112 31.94 -17.12 11.67
CA SER A 112 30.96 -18.07 12.18
C SER A 112 30.03 -18.60 11.07
N SER A 113 29.27 -19.64 11.39
CA SER A 113 28.23 -20.18 10.50
C SER A 113 27.00 -19.28 10.43
N GLU A 114 26.89 -18.25 11.27
CA GLU A 114 25.71 -17.39 11.33
C GLU A 114 25.61 -16.52 10.07
N LYS A 115 24.45 -16.57 9.42
CA LYS A 115 24.17 -15.76 8.23
C LYS A 115 24.18 -14.27 8.60
N LEU A 116 24.96 -13.49 7.86
CA LEU A 116 25.02 -12.03 7.98
C LEU A 116 23.87 -11.35 7.20
N GLY A 117 23.43 -10.18 7.66
CA GLY A 117 22.36 -9.39 7.06
C GLY A 117 21.00 -9.62 7.71
N PRO A 118 19.90 -9.25 7.01
CA PRO A 118 18.55 -9.33 7.54
C PRO A 118 18.22 -10.68 8.19
N LYS A 119 17.70 -10.63 9.42
CA LYS A 119 17.28 -11.82 10.18
C LYS A 119 15.94 -12.39 9.74
N VAL A 120 15.22 -11.66 8.89
CA VAL A 120 13.93 -12.08 8.34
C VAL A 120 14.09 -12.64 6.91
N PRO A 121 13.16 -13.50 6.44
CA PRO A 121 13.17 -14.02 5.08
C PRO A 121 13.14 -12.91 4.02
N VAL A 122 13.66 -13.24 2.82
CA VAL A 122 13.75 -12.26 1.71
C VAL A 122 12.38 -11.76 1.26
N GLU A 123 11.34 -12.57 1.42
CA GLU A 123 9.95 -12.22 1.15
C GLU A 123 9.49 -11.08 2.05
N VAL A 124 9.84 -11.12 3.34
CA VAL A 124 9.52 -10.05 4.30
C VAL A 124 10.29 -8.78 3.97
N VAL A 125 11.58 -8.90 3.66
CA VAL A 125 12.42 -7.77 3.21
C VAL A 125 11.84 -7.11 1.94
N ARG A 126 11.35 -7.93 0.99
CA ARG A 126 10.75 -7.45 -0.25
C ARG A 126 9.40 -6.77 0.01
N HIS A 127 8.57 -7.32 0.88
CA HIS A 127 7.28 -6.75 1.25
C HIS A 127 7.43 -5.35 1.85
N ALA A 128 8.41 -5.19 2.74
CA ALA A 128 8.73 -3.91 3.39
C ALA A 128 9.52 -2.92 2.49
N ARG A 129 9.79 -3.23 1.22
CA ARG A 129 10.50 -2.30 0.32
C ARG A 129 9.59 -1.11 -0.02
N ASN A 130 10.13 0.10 -0.03
CA ASN A 130 9.33 1.33 -0.16
C ASN A 130 8.51 1.40 -1.46
N ASP A 131 8.97 0.80 -2.56
CA ASP A 131 8.20 0.71 -3.80
C ASP A 131 7.01 -0.26 -3.69
N ARG A 132 7.12 -1.33 -2.89
CA ARG A 132 6.01 -2.27 -2.60
C ARG A 132 5.01 -1.66 -1.66
N VAL A 133 5.47 -0.95 -0.65
CA VAL A 133 4.63 -0.13 0.23
C VAL A 133 3.87 0.91 -0.60
N LEU A 134 4.55 1.62 -1.49
CA LEU A 134 3.92 2.59 -2.40
C LEU A 134 2.92 1.93 -3.35
N ALA A 135 3.25 0.77 -3.93
CA ALA A 135 2.31 0.03 -4.77
C ALA A 135 1.04 -0.37 -3.98
N SER A 136 1.19 -0.81 -2.73
CA SER A 136 0.07 -1.12 -1.84
C SER A 136 -0.77 0.13 -1.52
N PHE A 137 -0.12 1.27 -1.23
CA PHE A 137 -0.80 2.56 -1.06
C PHE A 137 -1.60 2.96 -2.30
N ILE A 138 -1.01 2.78 -3.49
CA ILE A 138 -1.67 3.11 -4.75
C ILE A 138 -2.91 2.23 -4.96
N ASP A 139 -2.75 0.93 -4.76
CA ASP A 139 -3.80 -0.06 -5.01
C ASP A 139 -4.96 0.02 -4.00
N ASN A 140 -4.74 0.56 -2.80
CA ASN A 140 -5.74 0.59 -1.74
C ASN A 140 -6.29 1.99 -1.42
N VAL A 141 -5.41 2.99 -1.31
CA VAL A 141 -5.78 4.34 -0.85
C VAL A 141 -5.88 5.30 -2.03
N TRP A 142 -4.84 5.36 -2.86
CA TRP A 142 -4.78 6.32 -3.97
C TRP A 142 -5.86 6.07 -5.03
N VAL A 143 -6.25 4.81 -5.25
CA VAL A 143 -7.33 4.48 -6.18
C VAL A 143 -8.66 5.14 -5.82
N GLU A 144 -8.90 5.43 -4.54
CA GLU A 144 -10.09 6.11 -4.04
C GLU A 144 -9.91 7.64 -3.90
N ALA A 145 -8.75 8.17 -4.30
CA ALA A 145 -8.35 9.56 -4.06
C ALA A 145 -9.34 10.59 -4.63
N THR A 146 -10.04 10.27 -5.72
CA THR A 146 -11.03 11.16 -6.34
C THR A 146 -12.17 11.54 -5.39
N ARG A 147 -12.52 10.67 -4.44
CA ARG A 147 -13.53 10.93 -3.38
C ARG A 147 -13.11 12.04 -2.41
N CYS A 148 -11.81 12.24 -2.27
CA CYS A 148 -11.15 13.16 -1.35
C CYS A 148 -10.66 14.43 -2.05
N ALA A 149 -10.25 14.31 -3.32
CA ALA A 149 -9.54 15.33 -4.08
C ALA A 149 -10.29 16.67 -4.15
N ALA A 150 -11.61 16.65 -4.29
CA ALA A 150 -12.40 17.89 -4.35
C ALA A 150 -12.27 18.79 -3.11
N CYS A 151 -11.86 18.24 -1.96
CA CYS A 151 -11.66 19.00 -0.72
C CYS A 151 -10.19 19.04 -0.26
N HIS A 152 -9.36 18.12 -0.73
CA HIS A 152 -8.01 17.91 -0.21
C HIS A 152 -6.88 18.07 -1.23
N SER A 153 -7.22 18.19 -2.52
CA SER A 153 -6.24 18.53 -3.55
C SER A 153 -6.12 20.05 -3.67
N PRO A 154 -4.91 20.61 -3.63
CA PRO A 154 -4.69 22.05 -3.84
C PRO A 154 -5.19 22.54 -5.22
N LEU A 155 -5.39 21.62 -6.17
CA LEU A 155 -5.96 21.95 -7.48
C LEU A 155 -7.46 22.25 -7.45
N LEU A 156 -8.20 21.72 -6.47
CA LEU A 156 -9.67 21.72 -6.46
C LEU A 156 -10.29 22.37 -5.22
N ASN A 157 -9.49 22.61 -4.17
CA ASN A 157 -10.01 22.90 -2.83
C ASN A 157 -9.91 24.37 -2.40
N GLN A 158 -9.85 25.32 -3.34
CA GLN A 158 -9.65 26.74 -3.04
C GLN A 158 -10.67 27.28 -2.03
N LYS A 159 -11.92 26.78 -2.11
CA LYS A 159 -12.97 27.11 -1.13
C LYS A 159 -12.64 26.60 0.27
N GLN A 160 -12.21 25.34 0.41
CA GLN A 160 -11.87 24.75 1.70
C GLN A 160 -10.63 25.41 2.31
N VAL A 161 -9.63 25.76 1.51
CA VAL A 161 -8.43 26.47 1.98
C VAL A 161 -8.80 27.85 2.52
N LYS A 162 -9.70 28.59 1.84
CA LYS A 162 -10.19 29.89 2.32
C LYS A 162 -10.87 29.80 3.70
N GLU A 163 -11.59 28.72 3.96
CA GLU A 163 -12.36 28.53 5.19
C GLU A 163 -11.54 27.91 6.34
N PHE A 164 -10.63 26.98 6.02
CA PHE A 164 -9.99 26.12 7.03
C PHE A 164 -8.46 26.15 7.01
N GLY A 165 -7.86 26.93 6.10
CA GLY A 165 -6.41 27.06 5.91
C GLY A 165 -5.80 25.90 5.10
N GLU A 166 -4.50 26.03 4.78
CA GLU A 166 -3.78 25.07 3.93
C GLU A 166 -3.68 23.65 4.50
N ARG A 167 -3.90 23.48 5.81
CA ARG A 167 -3.91 22.17 6.48
C ARG A 167 -4.93 21.18 5.91
N VAL A 168 -5.94 21.65 5.16
CA VAL A 168 -6.88 20.76 4.46
C VAL A 168 -6.26 20.12 3.22
N SER A 169 -5.17 20.67 2.69
CA SER A 169 -4.48 20.23 1.48
C SER A 169 -3.42 19.17 1.79
N TRP A 170 -3.84 17.96 2.14
CA TRP A 170 -2.91 16.86 2.40
C TRP A 170 -2.54 16.05 1.15
N MET A 171 -3.26 16.20 0.04
CA MET A 171 -2.94 15.50 -1.21
C MET A 171 -1.88 16.26 -2.00
N LYS A 172 -0.88 15.53 -2.51
CA LYS A 172 0.11 16.05 -3.47
C LYS A 172 -0.33 15.63 -4.87
N PRO A 173 -0.71 16.58 -5.76
CA PRO A 173 -1.20 16.25 -7.10
C PRO A 173 -0.21 15.36 -7.85
N ASP A 174 -0.74 14.29 -8.46
CA ASP A 174 0.00 13.33 -9.29
C ASP A 174 1.24 12.70 -8.62
N ASP A 175 1.36 12.79 -7.29
CA ASP A 175 2.47 12.26 -6.53
C ASP A 175 1.98 11.43 -5.33
N PRO A 176 1.60 10.16 -5.56
CA PRO A 176 1.17 9.27 -4.49
C PRO A 176 2.28 9.04 -3.43
N ALA A 177 3.56 9.09 -3.82
CA ALA A 177 4.67 8.93 -2.90
C ALA A 177 4.80 10.13 -1.94
N ALA A 178 4.72 11.35 -2.48
CA ALA A 178 4.73 12.56 -1.66
C ALA A 178 3.46 12.68 -0.82
N THR A 179 2.32 12.21 -1.31
CA THR A 179 1.09 12.12 -0.51
C THR A 179 1.25 11.16 0.67
N LEU A 180 1.71 9.93 0.44
CA LEU A 180 1.95 8.96 1.51
C LEU A 180 2.92 9.51 2.56
N LYS A 181 4.05 10.08 2.10
CA LYS A 181 5.04 10.71 2.99
C LYS A 181 4.39 11.78 3.88
N HIS A 182 3.62 12.68 3.27
CA HIS A 182 2.93 13.74 4.02
C HIS A 182 1.89 13.20 5.01
N LEU A 183 1.12 12.16 4.64
CA LEU A 183 0.14 11.54 5.52
C LEU A 183 0.79 10.97 6.79
N VAL A 184 1.97 10.37 6.66
CA VAL A 184 2.75 9.84 7.80
C VAL A 184 3.34 10.98 8.62
N GLU A 185 4.05 11.92 7.99
CA GLU A 185 4.71 13.04 8.68
C GLU A 185 3.72 13.96 9.42
N ALA A 186 2.51 14.12 8.89
CA ALA A 186 1.46 14.93 9.51
C ALA A 186 0.65 14.16 10.58
N GLY A 187 0.99 12.90 10.88
CA GLY A 187 0.27 12.07 11.86
C GLY A 187 -1.17 11.74 11.43
N LEU A 188 -1.46 11.74 10.13
CA LEU A 188 -2.78 11.38 9.60
C LEU A 188 -2.95 9.87 9.45
N ILE A 189 -1.83 9.14 9.43
CA ILE A 189 -1.72 7.69 9.60
C ILE A 189 -1.16 7.44 10.99
N ASP A 190 -1.91 6.73 11.81
CA ASP A 190 -1.48 6.26 13.12
C ASP A 190 -0.90 4.85 12.97
N THR A 191 0.39 4.70 13.24
CA THR A 191 1.10 3.41 13.09
C THR A 191 0.96 2.50 14.29
N ASP A 192 0.51 3.01 15.43
CA ASP A 192 0.32 2.24 16.66
C ASP A 192 -1.12 1.71 16.72
N GLU A 193 -2.09 2.57 16.40
CA GLU A 193 -3.51 2.26 16.31
C GLU A 193 -4.07 2.60 14.92
N PRO A 194 -3.92 1.73 13.90
CA PRO A 194 -4.33 1.99 12.52
C PRO A 194 -5.78 2.48 12.36
N THR A 195 -6.68 2.03 13.24
CA THR A 195 -8.09 2.42 13.25
C THR A 195 -8.33 3.86 13.72
N GLN A 196 -7.37 4.46 14.41
CA GLN A 196 -7.38 5.86 14.83
C GLN A 196 -6.83 6.82 13.76
N SER A 197 -6.35 6.30 12.63
CA SER A 197 -5.87 7.14 11.53
C SER A 197 -6.95 8.13 11.07
N MET A 198 -6.61 9.42 11.00
CA MET A 198 -7.55 10.47 10.61
C MET A 198 -8.07 10.28 9.18
N ILE A 199 -7.28 9.66 8.29
CA ILE A 199 -7.71 9.31 6.93
C ILE A 199 -8.77 8.20 6.89
N LEU A 200 -9.06 7.55 8.02
CA LEU A 200 -10.13 6.57 8.17
C LEU A 200 -11.30 7.15 8.98
N GLN A 201 -11.02 7.79 10.12
CA GLN A 201 -12.05 8.28 11.05
C GLN A 201 -12.89 9.42 10.47
N LYS A 202 -12.28 10.36 9.74
CA LYS A 202 -13.00 11.49 9.14
C LYS A 202 -13.96 11.00 8.04
N PRO A 203 -13.51 10.26 7.00
CA PRO A 203 -14.39 9.71 5.98
C PRO A 203 -15.57 8.88 6.49
N THR A 204 -15.40 8.19 7.62
CA THR A 204 -16.43 7.37 8.27
C THR A 204 -17.26 8.12 9.32
N MET A 205 -17.01 9.42 9.52
CA MET A 205 -17.69 10.27 10.51
C MET A 205 -17.57 9.80 11.97
N GLN A 206 -16.55 9.00 12.30
CA GLN A 206 -16.19 8.71 13.69
C GLN A 206 -15.69 9.97 14.41
N VAL A 207 -15.13 10.90 13.65
CA VAL A 207 -14.83 12.28 14.08
C VAL A 207 -15.38 13.28 13.06
N LYS A 208 -15.56 14.54 13.46
CA LYS A 208 -16.11 15.58 12.59
C LYS A 208 -15.22 15.82 11.37
N HIS A 209 -15.77 15.55 10.18
CA HIS A 209 -15.06 15.72 8.90
C HIS A 209 -15.32 17.06 8.21
N GLY A 210 -16.54 17.60 8.31
CA GLY A 210 -16.99 18.77 7.52
C GLY A 210 -17.34 18.43 6.07
N GLY A 211 -16.66 17.48 5.44
CA GLY A 211 -16.96 16.97 4.09
C GLY A 211 -18.05 15.89 4.01
N GLY A 212 -18.65 15.53 5.14
CA GLY A 212 -19.64 14.46 5.27
C GLY A 212 -19.04 13.05 5.15
N ILE A 213 -19.91 12.03 5.12
CA ILE A 213 -19.54 10.63 4.94
C ILE A 213 -18.97 10.44 3.53
N LYS A 214 -17.79 9.82 3.44
CA LYS A 214 -17.15 9.43 2.17
C LYS A 214 -17.06 7.92 1.98
N MET A 215 -17.05 7.17 3.08
CA MET A 215 -17.10 5.71 3.13
C MET A 215 -17.82 5.28 4.42
N VAL A 216 -18.31 4.06 4.45
CA VAL A 216 -19.03 3.45 5.57
C VAL A 216 -18.24 2.22 6.03
N VAL A 217 -18.27 1.93 7.33
CA VAL A 217 -17.63 0.73 7.88
C VAL A 217 -18.16 -0.51 7.14
N GLY A 218 -17.23 -1.31 6.63
CA GLY A 218 -17.54 -2.53 5.89
C GLY A 218 -17.69 -2.36 4.38
N ASP A 219 -17.74 -1.13 3.86
CA ASP A 219 -17.70 -0.90 2.41
C ASP A 219 -16.30 -1.13 1.83
N ARG A 220 -16.21 -1.25 0.51
CA ARG A 220 -14.97 -1.53 -0.22
C ARG A 220 -13.90 -0.47 0.02
N SER A 221 -14.27 0.80 0.13
CA SER A 221 -13.30 1.89 0.34
C SER A 221 -12.70 1.79 1.74
N TYR A 222 -13.55 1.57 2.75
CA TYR A 222 -13.13 1.33 4.13
C TYR A 222 -12.22 0.12 4.24
N LYS A 223 -12.58 -1.01 3.61
CA LYS A 223 -11.77 -2.22 3.58
C LYS A 223 -10.37 -1.98 3.00
N GLN A 224 -10.26 -1.26 1.88
CA GLN A 224 -8.97 -0.97 1.29
C GLN A 224 -8.10 -0.08 2.19
N PHE A 225 -8.68 0.97 2.78
CA PHE A 225 -7.95 1.83 3.71
C PHE A 225 -7.47 1.02 4.92
N ARG A 226 -8.33 0.20 5.52
CA ARG A 226 -7.97 -0.71 6.62
C ARG A 226 -6.82 -1.64 6.25
N LYS A 227 -6.90 -2.33 5.09
CA LYS A 227 -5.83 -3.22 4.60
C LYS A 227 -4.48 -2.51 4.55
N PHE A 228 -4.43 -1.33 3.92
CA PHE A 228 -3.19 -0.57 3.82
C PHE A 228 -2.69 -0.11 5.18
N LEU A 229 -3.56 0.48 6.01
CA LEU A 229 -3.19 1.02 7.31
C LEU A 229 -2.66 -0.05 8.26
N GLU A 230 -3.34 -1.20 8.33
CA GLU A 230 -2.91 -2.32 9.17
C GLU A 230 -1.60 -2.94 8.68
N ASP A 231 -1.44 -3.13 7.36
CA ASP A 231 -0.21 -3.66 6.78
C ASP A 231 0.96 -2.69 6.96
N TYR A 232 0.75 -1.39 6.71
CA TYR A 232 1.75 -0.34 6.90
C TYR A 232 2.23 -0.28 8.35
N ALA A 233 1.31 -0.30 9.31
CA ALA A 233 1.64 -0.35 10.73
C ALA A 233 2.40 -1.63 11.11
N ALA A 234 1.95 -2.79 10.62
CA ALA A 234 2.63 -4.06 10.89
C ALA A 234 4.06 -4.09 10.32
N MET A 235 4.27 -3.55 9.11
CA MET A 235 5.59 -3.39 8.52
C MET A 235 6.47 -2.42 9.32
N SER A 236 5.97 -1.23 9.64
CA SER A 236 6.70 -0.21 10.39
C SER A 236 7.13 -0.70 11.78
N ALA A 237 6.26 -1.46 12.45
CA ALA A 237 6.57 -2.09 13.74
C ALA A 237 7.40 -3.38 13.61
N GLY A 238 7.77 -3.80 12.39
CA GLY A 238 8.54 -5.01 12.13
C GLY A 238 7.85 -6.29 12.62
N LYS A 239 6.51 -6.34 12.60
CA LYS A 239 5.72 -7.46 13.14
C LYS A 239 5.90 -8.74 12.33
N TYR A 240 6.08 -8.65 11.02
CA TYR A 240 6.30 -9.82 10.17
C TYR A 240 7.69 -10.42 10.38
N LYS A 241 7.72 -11.68 10.78
CA LYS A 241 8.92 -12.52 10.96
C LYS A 241 9.03 -13.59 9.91
N THR A 242 7.92 -14.04 9.34
CA THR A 242 7.90 -15.11 8.33
C THR A 242 7.06 -14.74 7.11
N ALA A 243 7.34 -15.38 5.96
CA ALA A 243 6.59 -15.16 4.73
C ALA A 243 5.09 -15.55 4.85
N LYS A 244 4.73 -16.43 5.79
CA LYS A 244 3.35 -16.87 6.01
C LYS A 244 2.48 -15.83 6.72
N GLU A 245 3.11 -14.89 7.41
CA GLU A 245 2.42 -13.80 8.12
C GLU A 245 2.10 -12.63 7.19
N LEU A 246 2.69 -12.58 5.99
CA LEU A 246 2.45 -11.52 5.03
C LEU A 246 1.00 -11.55 4.55
N PRO A 247 0.36 -10.38 4.36
CA PRO A 247 -0.99 -10.32 3.81
C PRO A 247 -1.00 -10.85 2.39
N LYS A 248 -2.06 -11.58 2.05
CA LYS A 248 -2.24 -12.06 0.68
C LYS A 248 -2.64 -10.89 -0.21
N PRO A 249 -2.04 -10.74 -1.40
CA PRO A 249 -2.54 -9.80 -2.40
C PRO A 249 -3.99 -10.09 -2.75
N ASP A 250 -4.76 -9.04 -3.04
CA ASP A 250 -6.13 -9.20 -3.54
C ASP A 250 -6.12 -9.93 -4.89
N ALA A 251 -7.05 -10.86 -5.07
CA ALA A 251 -7.19 -11.61 -6.32
C ALA A 251 -7.59 -10.72 -7.51
N GLU A 252 -8.10 -9.52 -7.23
CA GLU A 252 -8.53 -8.55 -8.22
C GLU A 252 -7.73 -7.25 -8.09
N VAL A 253 -7.56 -6.56 -9.22
CA VAL A 253 -7.23 -5.13 -9.26
C VAL A 253 -8.51 -4.34 -9.49
N SER A 254 -8.52 -3.08 -9.05
CA SER A 254 -9.66 -2.21 -9.27
C SER A 254 -9.26 -0.78 -9.58
N ARG A 255 -10.13 -0.06 -10.28
CA ARG A 255 -10.03 1.39 -10.53
C ARG A 255 -11.40 2.03 -10.38
N VAL A 256 -11.48 3.08 -9.56
CA VAL A 256 -12.68 3.93 -9.51
C VAL A 256 -12.85 4.58 -10.89
N SER A 257 -14.09 4.54 -11.40
CA SER A 257 -14.43 5.15 -12.69
C SER A 257 -15.46 6.26 -12.52
N GLU A 258 -15.59 7.06 -13.58
CA GLU A 258 -16.68 8.04 -13.71
C GLU A 258 -18.00 7.40 -14.12
N VAL A 259 -18.09 6.06 -14.25
CA VAL A 259 -19.34 5.38 -14.59
C VAL A 259 -20.23 5.34 -13.35
N TRP A 260 -21.42 5.92 -13.44
CA TRP A 260 -22.41 5.90 -12.38
C TRP A 260 -23.52 4.90 -12.67
N PHE A 261 -23.91 4.15 -11.65
CA PHE A 261 -25.01 3.20 -11.71
C PHE A 261 -26.06 3.53 -10.64
N LYS A 262 -27.33 3.35 -11.00
CA LYS A 262 -28.49 3.67 -10.17
C LYS A 262 -29.51 2.53 -10.21
N LEU A 263 -29.97 2.13 -9.03
CA LEU A 263 -31.12 1.25 -8.81
C LEU A 263 -32.29 2.08 -8.25
N THR A 264 -33.42 2.06 -8.94
CA THR A 264 -34.69 2.60 -8.43
C THR A 264 -35.56 1.51 -7.82
N ASP A 265 -36.59 1.90 -7.09
CA ASP A 265 -37.56 0.98 -6.46
C ASP A 265 -36.90 0.00 -5.47
N VAL A 266 -35.78 0.40 -4.87
CA VAL A 266 -35.10 -0.40 -3.84
C VAL A 266 -36.02 -0.47 -2.60
N PRO A 267 -36.28 -1.66 -2.03
CA PRO A 267 -37.15 -1.80 -0.87
C PRO A 267 -36.74 -0.90 0.29
N GLU A 268 -37.70 -0.18 0.89
CA GLU A 268 -37.45 0.69 2.04
C GLU A 268 -36.92 -0.09 3.25
N SER A 269 -37.23 -1.38 3.35
CA SER A 269 -36.70 -2.27 4.39
C SER A 269 -35.19 -2.47 4.35
N PHE A 270 -34.52 -2.03 3.28
CA PHE A 270 -33.06 -2.00 3.20
C PHE A 270 -32.45 -0.65 3.59
N ASP A 271 -33.23 0.33 4.07
CA ASP A 271 -32.71 1.66 4.46
C ASP A 271 -31.48 1.53 5.36
N LYS A 272 -30.42 2.29 5.02
CA LYS A 272 -29.11 2.32 5.71
C LYS A 272 -28.32 1.01 5.69
N GLN A 273 -28.85 -0.08 5.15
CA GLN A 273 -28.09 -1.31 4.94
C GLN A 273 -27.10 -1.11 3.79
N LEU A 274 -25.93 -1.76 3.87
CA LEU A 274 -24.97 -1.76 2.78
C LEU A 274 -25.49 -2.67 1.67
N LEU A 275 -25.66 -2.11 0.48
CA LEU A 275 -25.99 -2.84 -0.74
C LEU A 275 -24.77 -2.83 -1.66
N GLN A 276 -24.38 -4.01 -2.14
CA GLN A 276 -23.35 -4.23 -3.14
C GLN A 276 -23.98 -4.63 -4.47
N VAL A 277 -23.44 -4.10 -5.56
CA VAL A 277 -23.71 -4.56 -6.92
C VAL A 277 -22.43 -5.12 -7.52
N ASP A 278 -22.53 -6.27 -8.18
CA ASP A 278 -21.47 -6.84 -9.00
C ASP A 278 -21.95 -6.98 -10.44
N VAL A 279 -21.13 -6.50 -11.38
CA VAL A 279 -21.49 -6.38 -12.80
C VAL A 279 -20.69 -7.39 -13.60
N TYR A 280 -21.37 -8.26 -14.35
CA TYR A 280 -20.78 -9.32 -15.18
C TYR A 280 -21.12 -9.08 -16.64
N ARG A 281 -20.14 -9.18 -17.53
CA ARG A 281 -20.36 -8.96 -18.97
C ARG A 281 -20.91 -10.21 -19.61
N GLN A 282 -21.72 -10.05 -20.66
CA GLN A 282 -22.13 -11.18 -21.48
C GLN A 282 -20.91 -11.90 -22.10
N ASP A 283 -20.91 -13.22 -22.02
CA ASP A 283 -19.92 -14.08 -22.69
C ASP A 283 -20.60 -15.35 -23.20
N THR A 284 -20.87 -15.36 -24.50
CA THR A 284 -21.56 -16.46 -25.20
C THR A 284 -20.75 -17.76 -25.24
N ARG A 285 -19.47 -17.73 -24.85
CA ARG A 285 -18.61 -18.92 -24.77
C ARG A 285 -18.79 -19.67 -23.44
N THR A 286 -19.44 -19.05 -22.46
CA THR A 286 -19.70 -19.65 -21.14
C THR A 286 -21.09 -20.28 -21.09
N LYS A 287 -21.26 -21.33 -20.28
CA LYS A 287 -22.58 -21.98 -20.10
C LYS A 287 -23.63 -21.04 -19.48
N SER A 288 -23.20 -20.11 -18.62
CA SER A 288 -24.07 -19.12 -17.98
C SER A 288 -24.47 -17.98 -18.92
N GLY A 289 -23.78 -17.81 -20.06
CA GLY A 289 -23.91 -16.63 -20.92
C GLY A 289 -23.25 -15.37 -20.35
N TRP A 290 -22.55 -15.48 -19.20
CA TRP A 290 -21.93 -14.38 -18.46
C TRP A 290 -20.50 -14.71 -18.08
N THR A 291 -19.62 -13.71 -18.08
CA THR A 291 -18.24 -13.88 -17.61
C THR A 291 -18.21 -14.40 -16.17
N LYS A 292 -17.24 -15.27 -15.87
CA LYS A 292 -17.03 -15.80 -14.52
C LYS A 292 -16.67 -14.69 -13.52
N ASP A 293 -15.75 -13.80 -13.91
CA ASP A 293 -15.26 -12.73 -13.06
C ASP A 293 -16.04 -11.44 -13.29
N ARG A 294 -16.34 -10.69 -12.22
CA ARG A 294 -17.00 -9.39 -12.30
C ARG A 294 -16.12 -8.37 -13.00
N TRP A 295 -16.74 -7.54 -13.83
CA TRP A 295 -16.11 -6.43 -14.54
C TRP A 295 -16.16 -5.11 -13.78
N ALA A 296 -17.13 -4.97 -12.89
CA ALA A 296 -17.21 -3.85 -11.97
C ALA A 296 -17.94 -4.25 -10.69
N THR A 297 -17.70 -3.47 -9.65
CA THR A 297 -18.39 -3.57 -8.37
C THR A 297 -18.62 -2.19 -7.77
N SER A 298 -19.60 -2.09 -6.88
CA SER A 298 -19.76 -0.94 -6.02
C SER A 298 -20.62 -1.30 -4.84
N ASP A 299 -20.36 -0.67 -3.71
CA ASP A 299 -21.18 -0.76 -2.51
C ASP A 299 -21.47 0.62 -1.93
N ARG A 300 -22.66 0.76 -1.34
CA ARG A 300 -23.09 1.95 -0.61
C ARG A 300 -24.32 1.65 0.23
N GLN A 301 -24.56 2.46 1.26
CA GLN A 301 -25.83 2.45 1.98
C GLN A 301 -27.01 2.81 1.08
N VAL A 302 -28.12 2.09 1.24
CA VAL A 302 -29.38 2.38 0.57
C VAL A 302 -30.03 3.63 1.16
N PHE A 303 -30.57 4.49 0.29
CA PHE A 303 -31.46 5.58 0.69
C PHE A 303 -32.91 5.10 0.59
N GLY A 304 -33.39 4.47 1.66
CA GLY A 304 -34.68 3.77 1.69
C GLY A 304 -35.86 4.71 1.51
N LYS A 305 -35.86 5.89 2.16
CA LYS A 305 -36.93 6.89 1.97
C LYS A 305 -37.09 7.33 0.50
N GLY A 306 -36.00 7.31 -0.26
CA GLY A 306 -36.03 7.60 -1.71
C GLY A 306 -36.19 6.37 -2.59
N LYS A 307 -36.29 5.17 -2.01
CA LYS A 307 -36.29 3.86 -2.71
C LYS A 307 -35.15 3.77 -3.72
N LEU A 308 -33.97 4.21 -3.32
CA LEU A 308 -32.86 4.50 -4.21
C LEU A 308 -31.55 3.93 -3.69
N TRP A 309 -30.77 3.39 -4.61
CA TRP A 309 -29.34 3.18 -4.44
C TRP A 309 -28.62 3.72 -5.68
N GLN A 310 -27.53 4.45 -5.49
CA GLN A 310 -26.74 4.96 -6.61
C GLN A 310 -25.30 5.23 -6.20
N HIS A 311 -24.35 4.91 -7.09
CA HIS A 311 -22.93 5.14 -6.85
C HIS A 311 -22.09 5.04 -8.11
N SER A 312 -20.83 5.49 -8.05
CA SER A 312 -19.84 5.22 -9.08
C SER A 312 -19.35 3.77 -8.99
N LEU A 313 -19.15 3.15 -10.16
CA LEU A 313 -18.62 1.80 -10.27
C LEU A 313 -17.10 1.81 -10.17
N SER A 314 -16.56 0.88 -9.39
CA SER A 314 -15.16 0.50 -9.43
C SER A 314 -15.01 -0.64 -10.42
N LEU A 315 -14.26 -0.43 -11.50
CA LEU A 315 -14.01 -1.46 -12.50
C LEU A 315 -13.00 -2.47 -11.93
N THR A 316 -13.13 -3.74 -12.29
CA THR A 316 -12.37 -4.84 -11.67
C THR A 316 -11.85 -5.86 -12.68
N ALA A 317 -10.69 -6.43 -12.40
CA ALA A 317 -10.12 -7.53 -13.19
C ALA A 317 -9.30 -8.49 -12.32
N PRO A 318 -9.27 -9.80 -12.63
CA PRO A 318 -8.32 -10.72 -11.99
C PRO A 318 -6.90 -10.19 -12.15
N ARG A 319 -6.15 -10.08 -11.05
CA ARG A 319 -4.88 -9.34 -10.96
C ARG A 319 -3.87 -9.71 -12.03
N ASP A 320 -3.76 -11.00 -12.35
CA ASP A 320 -2.77 -11.52 -13.29
C ASP A 320 -3.30 -11.68 -14.74
N SER A 321 -4.47 -11.12 -15.04
CA SER A 321 -5.10 -11.22 -16.36
C SER A 321 -4.63 -10.12 -17.34
N ALA A 322 -4.79 -10.37 -18.65
CA ALA A 322 -4.64 -9.32 -19.67
C ALA A 322 -5.61 -8.14 -19.41
N ARG A 323 -6.82 -8.43 -18.94
CA ARG A 323 -7.83 -7.42 -18.59
C ARG A 323 -7.36 -6.51 -17.46
N ALA A 324 -6.57 -7.01 -16.50
CA ALA A 324 -5.98 -6.16 -15.47
C ALA A 324 -5.01 -5.14 -16.06
N LYS A 325 -4.15 -5.55 -17.00
CA LYS A 325 -3.23 -4.62 -17.68
C LYS A 325 -3.98 -3.54 -18.45
N GLU A 326 -5.02 -3.93 -19.18
CA GLU A 326 -5.90 -3.00 -19.91
C GLU A 326 -6.61 -2.04 -18.97
N LEU A 327 -7.21 -2.56 -17.89
CA LEU A 327 -7.91 -1.77 -16.87
C LEU A 327 -7.00 -0.71 -16.22
N LEU A 328 -5.75 -1.07 -15.94
CA LEU A 328 -4.76 -0.16 -15.35
C LEU A 328 -4.33 0.94 -16.33
N ALA A 329 -4.32 0.66 -17.63
CA ALA A 329 -3.98 1.63 -18.66
C ALA A 329 -5.16 2.54 -19.03
N GLN A 330 -6.37 1.96 -19.11
CA GLN A 330 -7.58 2.65 -19.53
C GLN A 330 -8.80 2.11 -18.76
N PRO A 331 -9.23 2.79 -17.68
CA PRO A 331 -10.33 2.33 -16.84
C PRO A 331 -11.69 2.63 -17.49
N THR A 332 -12.06 1.84 -18.50
CA THR A 332 -13.35 1.95 -19.20
C THR A 332 -14.11 0.63 -19.19
N LEU A 333 -15.44 0.72 -19.11
CA LEU A 333 -16.35 -0.43 -19.26
C LEU A 333 -16.90 -0.44 -20.70
N PRO A 334 -16.69 -1.51 -21.50
CA PRO A 334 -17.11 -1.49 -22.90
C PRO A 334 -18.64 -1.53 -23.02
N PRO A 335 -19.22 -0.98 -24.09
CA PRO A 335 -20.65 -1.13 -24.36
C PRO A 335 -21.09 -2.60 -24.47
N GLY A 336 -22.35 -2.86 -24.14
CA GLY A 336 -23.02 -4.14 -24.39
C GLY A 336 -23.92 -4.59 -23.24
N LYS A 337 -24.21 -5.89 -23.23
CA LYS A 337 -25.08 -6.52 -22.24
C LYS A 337 -24.32 -6.96 -20.99
N TYR A 338 -24.94 -6.71 -19.84
CA TYR A 338 -24.40 -7.01 -18.52
C TYR A 338 -25.48 -7.57 -17.59
N LEU A 339 -25.06 -8.48 -16.71
CA LEU A 339 -25.83 -8.94 -15.57
C LEU A 339 -25.34 -8.21 -14.32
N VAL A 340 -26.25 -7.55 -13.62
CA VAL A 340 -25.99 -6.93 -12.32
C VAL A 340 -26.55 -7.83 -11.23
N ARG A 341 -25.69 -8.40 -10.39
CA ARG A 341 -26.07 -9.16 -9.19
C ARG A 341 -26.08 -8.24 -7.99
N ILE A 342 -27.11 -8.36 -7.15
CA ILE A 342 -27.37 -7.44 -6.05
C ILE A 342 -27.33 -8.20 -4.72
N TYR A 343 -26.58 -7.67 -3.76
CA TYR A 343 -26.39 -8.24 -2.42
C TYR A 343 -26.67 -7.18 -1.35
N VAL A 344 -27.21 -7.60 -0.20
CA VAL A 344 -27.50 -6.69 0.92
C VAL A 344 -27.05 -7.30 2.24
N ASP A 345 -26.26 -6.55 3.02
CA ASP A 345 -25.90 -6.95 4.38
C ASP A 345 -27.08 -6.75 5.35
N ARG A 346 -27.99 -7.73 5.37
CA ARG A 346 -29.18 -7.70 6.24
C ARG A 346 -28.86 -7.90 7.72
N THR A 347 -27.64 -8.36 8.03
CA THR A 347 -27.25 -8.78 9.39
C THR A 347 -26.31 -7.80 10.07
N GLY A 348 -25.88 -6.75 9.36
CA GLY A 348 -24.83 -5.84 9.82
C GLY A 348 -23.51 -6.56 10.07
N ARG A 349 -23.21 -7.62 9.30
CA ARG A 349 -22.01 -8.42 9.45
C ARG A 349 -20.76 -7.62 9.08
N LEU A 350 -20.82 -6.79 8.05
CA LEU A 350 -19.69 -6.02 7.56
C LEU A 350 -19.24 -4.93 8.54
N GLU A 351 -20.15 -4.45 9.39
CA GLU A 351 -19.82 -3.50 10.45
C GLU A 351 -19.05 -4.17 11.60
N LYS A 352 -19.39 -5.43 11.90
CA LYS A 352 -18.78 -6.22 13.00
C LYS A 352 -17.46 -6.87 12.59
N ASP A 353 -17.40 -7.35 11.36
CA ASP A 353 -16.22 -7.95 10.76
C ASP A 353 -15.97 -7.27 9.42
N TRP A 354 -15.03 -6.33 9.41
CA TRP A 354 -14.72 -5.58 8.21
C TRP A 354 -14.09 -6.45 7.11
N GLN A 355 -13.57 -7.63 7.43
CA GLN A 355 -13.00 -8.57 6.45
C GLN A 355 -14.07 -9.47 5.83
N ALA A 356 -15.28 -9.48 6.38
CA ALA A 356 -16.39 -10.24 5.82
C ALA A 356 -16.72 -9.79 4.40
N GLU A 357 -17.04 -10.74 3.52
CA GLU A 357 -17.51 -10.46 2.16
C GLU A 357 -18.97 -10.85 1.99
N LEU A 358 -19.71 -10.09 1.17
CA LEU A 358 -21.06 -10.47 0.75
C LEU A 358 -20.98 -11.57 -0.31
N GLY A 359 -21.89 -12.54 -0.23
CA GLY A 359 -21.94 -13.66 -1.17
C GLY A 359 -23.35 -14.19 -1.36
N ASP A 360 -23.49 -15.44 -1.78
CA ASP A 360 -24.78 -16.02 -2.18
C ASP A 360 -25.86 -15.95 -1.09
N ARG A 361 -25.49 -15.99 0.20
CA ARG A 361 -26.43 -15.82 1.32
C ARG A 361 -27.02 -14.41 1.42
N ASP A 362 -26.30 -13.43 0.90
CA ASP A 362 -26.66 -12.00 0.92
C ASP A 362 -27.33 -11.59 -0.40
N PHE A 363 -27.42 -12.49 -1.38
CA PHE A 363 -28.00 -12.25 -2.69
C PHE A 363 -29.51 -11.97 -2.58
N VAL A 364 -29.96 -10.89 -3.21
CA VAL A 364 -31.35 -10.45 -3.14
C VAL A 364 -32.04 -10.36 -4.50
N GLY A 365 -31.28 -10.41 -5.59
CA GLY A 365 -31.80 -10.39 -6.95
C GLY A 365 -30.75 -10.00 -7.98
N GLN A 366 -31.15 -10.01 -9.25
CA GLN A 366 -30.31 -9.59 -10.36
C GLN A 366 -31.13 -8.91 -11.45
N VAL A 367 -30.47 -8.11 -12.29
CA VAL A 367 -31.09 -7.43 -13.43
C VAL A 367 -30.12 -7.44 -14.62
N GLU A 368 -30.67 -7.66 -15.82
CA GLU A 368 -29.91 -7.52 -17.06
C GLU A 368 -30.06 -6.10 -17.60
N ILE A 369 -28.97 -5.56 -18.11
CA ILE A 369 -28.91 -4.22 -18.70
C ILE A 369 -28.12 -4.26 -20.00
N ASP A 370 -28.52 -3.42 -20.95
CA ASP A 370 -27.72 -3.08 -22.13
C ASP A 370 -27.31 -1.62 -21.99
N SER A 371 -26.01 -1.35 -21.92
CA SER A 371 -25.50 0.00 -21.64
C SER A 371 -24.27 0.33 -22.44
N ARG A 372 -24.15 1.61 -22.79
CA ARG A 372 -22.91 2.22 -23.31
C ARG A 372 -22.00 2.74 -22.20
N TRP A 373 -22.43 2.65 -20.95
CA TRP A 373 -21.72 3.12 -19.75
C TRP A 373 -21.18 4.54 -19.85
N PRO A 374 -22.05 5.54 -20.11
CA PRO A 374 -21.64 6.94 -20.09
C PRO A 374 -21.05 7.33 -18.73
N GLY A 375 -20.04 8.18 -18.76
CA GLY A 375 -19.44 8.77 -17.57
C GLY A 375 -20.26 9.96 -17.05
N GLY A 376 -20.14 10.23 -15.75
CA GLY A 376 -20.68 11.39 -15.08
C GLY A 376 -22.01 11.16 -14.35
N TYR A 377 -22.19 11.91 -13.25
CA TYR A 377 -23.37 11.81 -12.38
C TYR A 377 -24.69 12.11 -13.10
N GLY A 378 -24.67 13.00 -14.10
CA GLY A 378 -25.87 13.40 -14.85
C GLY A 378 -26.35 12.39 -15.90
N SER A 379 -25.60 11.31 -16.14
CA SER A 379 -25.86 10.37 -17.23
C SER A 379 -25.88 8.91 -16.75
N MET A 380 -26.23 8.67 -15.49
CA MET A 380 -26.14 7.33 -14.88
C MET A 380 -26.88 6.26 -15.69
N THR A 381 -26.27 5.08 -15.78
CA THR A 381 -27.03 3.89 -16.18
C THR A 381 -28.00 3.54 -15.05
N ALA A 382 -29.29 3.42 -15.36
CA ALA A 382 -30.33 3.14 -14.38
C ALA A 382 -31.00 1.79 -14.66
N ALA A 383 -31.32 1.06 -13.59
CA ALA A 383 -32.16 -0.12 -13.65
C ALA A 383 -33.17 -0.11 -12.49
N LYS A 384 -34.28 -0.81 -12.66
CA LYS A 384 -35.21 -1.07 -11.56
C LYS A 384 -34.68 -2.21 -10.70
N PHE A 385 -34.85 -2.10 -9.39
CA PHE A 385 -34.61 -3.21 -8.49
C PHE A 385 -35.55 -4.37 -8.86
N PRO A 386 -35.06 -5.61 -8.96
CA PRO A 386 -35.88 -6.74 -9.40
C PRO A 386 -37.02 -6.98 -8.40
N ALA A 387 -38.25 -7.03 -8.91
CA ALA A 387 -39.38 -7.51 -8.13
C ALA A 387 -39.15 -8.99 -7.80
N ARG A 388 -39.49 -9.38 -6.56
CA ARG A 388 -39.44 -10.79 -6.15
C ARG A 388 -40.59 -11.57 -6.72
#